data_AF-A0A9D8IHK1-F1
#
_entry.id   AF-A0A9D8IHK1-F1
#
_cell.length_a   1.000
_cell.length_b   1.000
_cell.length_c   1.000
_cell.angle_alpha   90.00
_cell.angle_beta   90.00
_cell.angle_gamma   90.00
#
_symmetry.space_group_name_H-M   'P 1'
#
loop_
_entity.id
_entity.type
_entity.pdbx_description
1 polymer ?
#
loop_
_entity_poly.entity_id
_entity_poly.type
_entity_poly.pdbx_seq_one_letter_code
_entity_poly.pdbx_strand_id
1 'polypeptide(L)'
;MWAARLSTSCWHDGEAMKKITRDQARMFAFDWRDEPRLRVAAGEEFEVETWDAGSGYFRTEADLAIPSKRPGFDRNPPLANPVGGPVFVEGAEPGDTLVVDILSMELEATSWTAAGPGRGPLGNSTRWPGLSGGYTTRILRHEPGPDGSRGKGTVRLNDRFAWPAKPFVGTLGVAPEREVLTTLDGQGLWGGNLDIDLACPGNRIFLPVYHPGALFYLGDTHASQGDTEFSGTAAESQACVRLSLNLIKGWKTPGIRIETPDRIVAVRVDRPLEAAVQGATEDLMAWLESEYSVGQADAYFLVSTCPDFVVRIHQMCRIGKLSYVTSASLSRALLLGR
;
A
#
# COMPACT_ATOMS: atom_id res chain seq x y z
N MET A 1 -20.09 3.11 19.24
CA MET A 1 -19.88 4.57 19.35
C MET A 1 -18.43 4.88 19.70
N TRP A 2 -17.61 5.30 18.74
CA TRP A 2 -16.29 5.87 19.02
C TRP A 2 -16.25 7.26 18.39
N ALA A 3 -16.49 8.27 19.23
CA ALA A 3 -16.37 9.66 18.84
C ALA A 3 -14.88 10.00 18.69
N ALA A 4 -14.51 10.54 17.53
CA ALA A 4 -13.21 11.12 17.28
C ALA A 4 -12.91 12.19 18.35
N ARG A 5 -12.02 11.87 19.29
CA ARG A 5 -11.35 12.89 20.09
C ARG A 5 -10.24 13.47 19.23
N LEU A 6 -10.58 14.50 18.46
CA LEU A 6 -9.58 15.48 18.03
C LEU A 6 -9.09 16.19 19.29
N SER A 7 -8.02 15.67 19.88
CA SER A 7 -7.28 16.35 20.93
C SER A 7 -6.46 17.46 20.29
N THR A 8 -6.88 18.70 20.49
CA THR A 8 -6.06 19.87 20.30
C THR A 8 -5.26 20.13 21.58
N SER A 9 -3.94 20.26 21.39
CA SER A 9 -2.91 20.70 22.34
C SER A 9 -2.54 19.74 23.48
N CYS A 10 -1.27 19.32 23.46
CA CYS A 10 -0.26 19.48 24.51
C CYS A 10 1.06 18.93 23.92
N TRP A 11 1.83 19.78 23.24
CA TRP A 11 3.20 19.42 22.85
C TRP A 11 4.02 19.29 24.14
N HIS A 12 4.40 18.07 24.48
CA HIS A 12 5.46 17.86 25.46
C HIS A 12 6.80 18.12 24.80
N ASP A 13 7.63 18.90 25.50
CA ASP A 13 9.00 19.22 25.17
C ASP A 13 9.85 17.96 24.90
N GLY A 14 10.62 17.96 23.81
CA GLY A 14 12.04 17.60 23.90
C GLY A 14 12.59 16.34 23.22
N GLU A 15 11.80 15.44 22.63
CA GLU A 15 12.35 14.31 21.86
C GLU A 15 12.04 14.44 20.37
N ALA A 16 13.10 14.36 19.55
CA ALA A 16 12.97 14.32 18.10
C ALA A 16 12.18 13.07 17.70
N MET A 17 11.19 13.22 16.82
CA MET A 17 10.40 12.10 16.32
C MET A 17 11.32 11.03 15.73
N LYS A 18 11.11 9.77 16.17
CA LYS A 18 11.82 8.62 15.63
C LYS A 18 11.60 8.52 14.13
N LYS A 19 12.67 8.21 13.39
CA LYS A 19 12.64 8.24 11.93
C LYS A 19 13.55 7.19 11.30
N ILE A 20 13.06 6.54 10.25
CA ILE A 20 13.90 5.89 9.24
C ILE A 20 14.14 6.90 8.11
N THR A 21 15.39 7.29 7.92
CA THR A 21 15.77 8.24 6.86
C THR A 21 15.73 7.57 5.49
N ARG A 22 15.62 8.38 4.43
CA ARG A 22 15.52 7.87 3.06
C ARG A 22 16.72 6.98 2.67
N ASP A 23 17.92 7.31 3.14
CA ASP A 23 19.12 6.50 2.88
C ASP A 23 19.08 5.13 3.57
N GLN A 24 18.37 5.01 4.69
CA GLN A 24 18.15 3.75 5.40
C GLN A 24 16.98 2.94 4.80
N ALA A 25 16.09 3.58 4.04
CA ALA A 25 14.91 2.97 3.42
C ALA A 25 15.22 2.30 2.06
N ARG A 26 16.21 1.40 2.05
CA ARG A 26 16.68 0.68 0.86
C ARG A 26 16.77 -0.83 1.07
N MET A 27 15.75 -1.39 1.70
CA MET A 27 15.55 -2.84 1.79
C MET A 27 14.78 -3.31 0.56
N PHE A 28 15.06 -4.54 0.10
CA PHE A 28 14.45 -5.10 -1.11
C PHE A 28 13.86 -6.50 -0.88
N ALA A 29 13.72 -6.90 0.38
CA ALA A 29 13.19 -8.19 0.79
C ALA A 29 12.34 -8.01 2.06
N PHE A 30 11.47 -8.97 2.34
CA PHE A 30 10.85 -9.13 3.66
C PHE A 30 11.49 -10.35 4.31
N ASP A 31 12.36 -10.11 5.29
CA ASP A 31 13.14 -11.16 5.94
C ASP A 31 13.12 -10.96 7.46
N TRP A 32 12.70 -12.00 8.17
CA TRP A 32 12.60 -11.98 9.63
C TRP A 32 13.97 -11.96 10.33
N ARG A 33 15.06 -12.15 9.57
CA ARG A 33 16.44 -12.08 10.05
C ARG A 33 17.04 -10.67 9.96
N ASP A 34 16.35 -9.74 9.30
CA ASP A 34 16.82 -8.36 9.20
C ASP A 34 16.89 -7.70 10.58
N GLU A 35 17.99 -7.00 10.86
CA GLU A 35 18.09 -6.19 12.06
C GLU A 35 17.11 -5.01 12.00
N PRO A 36 16.32 -4.78 13.07
CA PRO A 36 15.41 -3.63 13.14
C PRO A 36 16.12 -2.30 12.92
N ARG A 37 15.65 -1.54 11.93
CA ARG A 37 16.13 -0.17 11.66
C ARG A 37 15.56 0.83 12.65
N LEU A 38 14.41 0.52 13.23
CA LEU A 38 13.75 1.33 14.24
C LEU A 38 13.00 0.44 15.24
N ARG A 39 12.97 0.86 16.51
CA ARG A 39 12.19 0.23 17.59
C ARG A 39 11.19 1.23 18.15
N VAL A 40 9.94 0.83 18.24
CA VAL A 40 8.83 1.69 18.70
C VAL A 40 7.93 0.94 19.68
N ALA A 41 7.36 1.67 20.65
CA ALA A 41 6.26 1.14 21.45
C ALA A 41 4.96 1.08 20.62
N ALA A 42 4.02 0.22 21.00
CA ALA A 42 2.70 0.20 20.38
C ALA A 42 2.02 1.57 20.56
N GLY A 43 1.54 2.15 19.45
CA GLY A 43 0.91 3.47 19.39
C GLY A 43 1.89 4.66 19.32
N GLU A 44 3.20 4.44 19.41
CA GLU A 44 4.20 5.49 19.24
C GLU A 44 4.23 5.98 17.78
N GLU A 45 4.21 7.30 17.58
CA GLU A 45 4.34 7.91 16.24
C GLU A 45 5.81 7.93 15.79
N PHE A 46 6.02 7.65 14.51
CA PHE A 46 7.33 7.75 13.87
C PHE A 46 7.17 8.13 12.39
N GLU A 47 8.30 8.41 11.75
CA GLU A 47 8.39 8.73 10.32
C GLU A 47 9.22 7.72 9.54
N VAL A 48 8.83 7.47 8.29
CA VAL A 48 9.65 6.76 7.31
C VAL A 48 9.72 7.61 6.05
N GLU A 49 10.94 8.02 5.68
CA GLU A 49 11.19 8.65 4.40
C GLU A 49 11.44 7.57 3.35
N THR A 50 10.70 7.62 2.25
CA THR A 50 10.69 6.57 1.22
C THR A 50 11.41 7.03 -0.04
N TRP A 51 12.02 6.08 -0.73
CA TRP A 51 12.28 6.20 -2.16
C TRP A 51 11.00 5.84 -2.95
N ASP A 52 10.89 6.34 -4.19
CA ASP A 52 9.93 5.81 -5.17
C ASP A 52 10.35 4.39 -5.63
N ALA A 53 9.46 3.64 -6.29
CA ALA A 53 9.73 2.29 -6.79
C ALA A 53 10.99 2.18 -7.68
N GLY A 54 11.36 3.29 -8.33
CA GLY A 54 12.52 3.43 -9.20
C GLY A 54 13.81 3.81 -8.47
N SER A 55 13.80 3.89 -7.14
CA SER A 55 14.95 4.30 -6.33
C SER A 55 15.51 5.68 -6.73
N GLY A 56 14.64 6.60 -7.16
CA GLY A 56 15.02 7.96 -7.56
C GLY A 56 15.73 8.05 -8.92
N TYR A 57 15.62 7.02 -9.76
CA TYR A 57 16.17 6.99 -11.12
C TYR A 57 15.46 7.95 -12.07
N PHE A 58 14.12 8.03 -12.00
CA PHE A 58 13.30 8.82 -12.93
C PHE A 58 13.18 10.26 -12.45
N ARG A 59 13.96 11.17 -13.03
CA ARG A 59 13.96 12.60 -12.66
C ARG A 59 13.48 13.49 -13.79
N THR A 60 13.66 13.03 -15.02
CA THR A 60 13.28 13.72 -16.25
C THR A 60 12.62 12.74 -17.22
N GLU A 61 11.92 13.26 -18.23
CA GLU A 61 11.32 12.39 -19.27
C GLU A 61 12.36 11.69 -20.17
N ALA A 62 13.63 12.10 -20.09
CA ALA A 62 14.74 11.43 -20.77
C ALA A 62 15.20 10.14 -20.04
N ASP A 63 14.81 9.96 -18.77
CA ASP A 63 15.13 8.78 -17.98
C ASP A 63 14.17 7.65 -18.36
N LEU A 64 14.55 6.83 -19.33
CA LEU A 64 13.68 5.79 -19.88
C LEU A 64 13.74 4.49 -19.06
N ALA A 65 12.59 3.80 -18.95
CA ALA A 65 12.44 2.52 -18.24
C ALA A 65 13.05 1.30 -18.96
N ILE A 66 14.19 1.49 -19.63
CA ILE A 66 14.97 0.46 -20.32
C ILE A 66 15.64 -0.42 -19.27
N PRO A 67 15.29 -1.72 -19.16
CA PRO A 67 15.79 -2.59 -18.08
C PRO A 67 17.31 -2.55 -17.89
N SER A 68 18.09 -2.62 -18.97
CA SER A 68 19.55 -2.65 -18.93
C SER A 68 20.21 -1.35 -18.47
N LYS A 69 19.45 -0.26 -18.36
CA LYS A 69 19.94 1.04 -17.88
C LYS A 69 19.51 1.35 -16.45
N ARG A 70 18.62 0.54 -15.87
CA ARG A 70 18.06 0.77 -14.54
C ARG A 70 18.98 0.16 -13.47
N PRO A 71 19.40 0.93 -12.46
CA PRO A 71 20.13 0.38 -11.31
C PRO A 71 19.35 -0.77 -10.66
N GLY A 72 20.06 -1.83 -10.25
CA GLY A 72 19.47 -2.98 -9.56
C GLY A 72 18.84 -4.03 -10.49
N PHE A 73 18.59 -3.73 -11.76
CA PHE A 73 18.05 -4.67 -12.74
C PHE A 73 19.11 -5.63 -13.32
N ASP A 74 20.38 -5.44 -12.96
CA ASP A 74 21.50 -6.37 -13.18
C ASP A 74 21.55 -7.51 -12.14
N ARG A 75 20.63 -7.53 -11.17
CA ARG A 75 20.52 -8.52 -10.11
C ARG A 75 19.32 -9.44 -10.29
N ASN A 76 19.36 -10.60 -9.62
CA ASN A 76 18.26 -11.55 -9.61
C ASN A 76 18.00 -12.05 -8.17
N PRO A 77 16.89 -11.66 -7.52
CA PRO A 77 15.87 -10.75 -8.04
C PRO A 77 16.38 -9.31 -8.20
N PRO A 78 15.69 -8.46 -9.00
CA PRO A 78 16.05 -7.05 -9.14
C PRO A 78 16.00 -6.31 -7.80
N LEU A 79 16.99 -5.44 -7.55
CA LEU A 79 16.98 -4.52 -6.42
C LEU A 79 16.16 -3.28 -6.78
N ALA A 80 14.84 -3.47 -6.86
CA ALA A 80 13.85 -2.44 -7.17
C ALA A 80 12.72 -2.48 -6.15
N ASN A 81 11.92 -1.42 -6.12
CA ASN A 81 10.87 -1.24 -5.11
C ASN A 81 11.38 -1.18 -3.66
N PRO A 82 12.27 -0.23 -3.33
CA PRO A 82 12.86 -0.13 -2.01
C PRO A 82 11.83 0.17 -0.91
N VAL A 83 11.99 -0.47 0.25
CA VAL A 83 11.19 -0.24 1.46
C VAL A 83 12.07 0.19 2.64
N GLY A 84 11.49 0.97 3.56
CA GLY A 84 12.01 1.24 4.89
C GLY A 84 11.50 0.24 5.91
N GLY A 85 12.41 -0.23 6.78
CA GLY A 85 12.13 -1.24 7.79
C GLY A 85 13.31 -2.22 7.97
N PRO A 86 13.15 -3.27 8.79
CA PRO A 86 11.96 -3.51 9.61
C PRO A 86 11.87 -2.53 10.78
N VAL A 87 10.65 -2.09 11.07
CA VAL A 87 10.27 -1.44 12.32
C VAL A 87 9.84 -2.55 13.29
N PHE A 88 10.49 -2.60 14.43
CA PHE A 88 10.17 -3.55 15.51
C PHE A 88 9.23 -2.88 16.52
N VAL A 89 8.08 -3.48 16.75
CA VAL A 89 7.06 -3.01 17.69
C VAL A 89 7.16 -3.76 19.01
N GLU A 90 7.52 -3.06 20.08
CA GLU A 90 7.69 -3.67 21.39
C GLU A 90 6.40 -4.36 21.86
N GLY A 91 6.52 -5.61 22.31
CA GLY A 91 5.39 -6.43 22.79
C GLY A 91 4.57 -7.15 21.71
N ALA A 92 4.89 -7.00 20.42
CA ALA A 92 4.26 -7.77 19.35
C ALA A 92 4.77 -9.23 19.36
N GLU A 93 3.85 -10.19 19.30
CA GLU A 93 4.15 -11.62 19.31
C GLU A 93 3.40 -12.36 18.19
N PRO A 94 3.94 -13.50 17.69
CA PRO A 94 3.23 -14.32 16.72
C PRO A 94 1.81 -14.67 17.18
N GLY A 95 0.82 -14.45 16.31
CA GLY A 95 -0.59 -14.65 16.64
C GLY A 95 -1.34 -13.38 17.06
N ASP A 96 -0.63 -12.26 17.25
CA ASP A 96 -1.25 -10.94 17.33
C ASP A 96 -1.65 -10.42 15.94
N THR A 97 -2.34 -9.28 15.93
CA THR A 97 -2.55 -8.46 14.74
C THR A 97 -1.90 -7.09 14.92
N LEU A 98 -1.12 -6.69 13.92
CA LEU A 98 -0.59 -5.35 13.78
C LEU A 98 -1.67 -4.46 13.15
N VAL A 99 -1.94 -3.31 13.77
CA VAL A 99 -2.82 -2.29 13.23
C VAL A 99 -1.97 -1.10 12.81
N VAL A 100 -1.94 -0.84 11.51
CA VAL A 100 -1.17 0.24 10.89
C VAL A 100 -2.11 1.43 10.72
N ASP A 101 -1.78 2.54 11.40
CA ASP A 101 -2.50 3.80 11.31
C ASP A 101 -1.59 4.82 10.60
N ILE A 102 -1.83 5.07 9.30
CA ILE A 102 -1.12 6.12 8.55
C ILE A 102 -1.75 7.46 8.94
N LEU A 103 -0.92 8.40 9.41
CA LEU A 103 -1.39 9.68 9.95
C LEU A 103 -1.29 10.80 8.93
N SER A 104 -0.19 10.84 8.18
CA SER A 104 0.02 11.83 7.11
C SER A 104 1.10 11.38 6.14
N MET A 105 1.04 11.90 4.93
CA MET A 105 2.07 11.70 3.91
C MET A 105 2.42 13.03 3.27
N GLU A 106 3.69 13.41 3.34
CA GLU A 106 4.21 14.55 2.60
C GLU A 106 4.98 14.06 1.38
N LEU A 107 4.53 14.46 0.20
CA LEU A 107 5.11 14.05 -1.07
C LEU A 107 6.30 14.96 -1.44
N GLU A 108 7.25 14.44 -2.21
CA GLU A 108 8.22 15.28 -2.92
C GLU A 108 7.55 16.05 -4.08
N ALA A 109 8.30 16.93 -4.74
CA ALA A 109 7.77 17.86 -5.75
C ALA A 109 7.26 17.20 -7.04
N THR A 110 7.63 15.94 -7.30
CA THR A 110 7.29 15.24 -8.54
C THR A 110 7.07 13.76 -8.31
N SER A 111 6.28 13.15 -9.18
CA SER A 111 6.20 11.71 -9.38
C SER A 111 6.54 11.33 -10.81
N TRP A 112 6.65 10.04 -11.08
CA TRP A 112 6.89 9.53 -12.43
C TRP A 112 5.94 8.38 -12.78
N THR A 113 5.77 8.15 -14.07
CA THR A 113 5.13 6.94 -14.61
C THR A 113 5.80 6.60 -15.93
N ALA A 114 5.86 5.32 -16.31
CA ALA A 114 6.58 4.90 -17.51
C ALA A 114 5.92 3.74 -18.26
N ALA A 115 6.09 3.74 -19.58
CA ALA A 115 5.66 2.69 -20.48
C ALA A 115 6.80 2.25 -21.39
N GLY A 116 6.68 1.06 -21.98
CA GLY A 116 7.61 0.63 -23.02
C GLY A 116 7.35 -0.77 -23.56
N PRO A 117 8.14 -1.18 -24.56
CA PRO A 117 8.00 -2.47 -25.23
C PRO A 117 8.04 -3.64 -24.25
N GLY A 118 7.14 -4.59 -24.41
CA GLY A 118 7.03 -5.79 -23.57
C GLY A 118 6.58 -5.56 -22.12
N ARG A 119 6.23 -4.32 -21.72
CA ARG A 119 5.74 -4.01 -20.37
C ARG A 119 4.22 -3.79 -20.33
N GLY A 120 3.60 -4.29 -19.27
CA GLY A 120 2.17 -4.13 -19.03
C GLY A 120 1.28 -4.76 -20.11
N PRO A 121 -0.04 -4.54 -20.04
CA PRO A 121 -1.00 -5.15 -20.97
C PRO A 121 -0.83 -4.70 -22.42
N LEU A 122 -0.26 -3.52 -22.67
CA LEU A 122 -0.16 -2.92 -24.01
C LEU A 122 1.25 -2.85 -24.59
N GLY A 123 2.27 -3.37 -23.88
CA GLY A 123 3.67 -3.30 -24.33
C GLY A 123 3.98 -4.05 -25.63
N ASN A 124 3.09 -4.94 -26.08
CA ASN A 124 3.19 -5.66 -27.37
C ASN A 124 2.03 -5.31 -28.32
N SER A 125 1.29 -4.24 -28.04
CA SER A 125 0.09 -3.88 -28.82
C SER A 125 0.46 -3.31 -30.20
N THR A 126 -0.10 -3.87 -31.26
CA THR A 126 -0.06 -3.28 -32.61
C THR A 126 -1.06 -2.15 -32.79
N ARG A 127 -2.14 -2.13 -32.00
CA ARG A 127 -3.16 -1.06 -31.99
C ARG A 127 -2.66 0.21 -31.30
N TRP A 128 -1.69 0.09 -30.40
CA TRP A 128 -1.16 1.18 -29.58
C TRP A 128 0.36 1.30 -29.75
N PRO A 129 0.86 1.59 -30.97
CA PRO A 129 2.29 1.56 -31.28
C PRO A 129 3.13 2.59 -30.50
N GLY A 130 2.51 3.66 -29.99
CA GLY A 130 3.20 4.62 -29.13
C GLY A 130 3.60 4.07 -27.75
N LEU A 131 2.99 2.96 -27.32
CA LEU A 131 3.30 2.29 -26.04
C LEU A 131 4.25 1.09 -26.23
N SER A 132 4.25 0.48 -27.41
CA SER A 132 5.00 -0.74 -27.73
C SER A 132 6.23 -0.52 -28.61
N GLY A 133 6.32 0.61 -29.33
CA GLY A 133 7.42 0.93 -30.24
C GLY A 133 8.64 1.58 -29.57
N GLY A 134 8.49 2.13 -28.37
CA GLY A 134 9.57 2.80 -27.64
C GLY A 134 9.23 3.03 -26.17
N TYR A 135 10.26 3.30 -25.37
CA TYR A 135 10.09 3.63 -23.95
C TYR A 135 9.68 5.09 -23.80
N THR A 136 8.72 5.35 -22.91
CA THR A 136 8.23 6.69 -22.60
C THR A 136 8.17 6.86 -21.09
N THR A 137 8.62 8.01 -20.60
CA THR A 137 8.50 8.42 -19.19
C THR A 137 7.74 9.74 -19.13
N ARG A 138 6.90 9.91 -18.11
CA ARG A 138 6.26 11.19 -17.77
C ARG A 138 6.61 11.56 -16.34
N ILE A 139 6.92 12.83 -16.14
CA ILE A 139 7.12 13.42 -14.82
C ILE A 139 5.88 14.24 -14.49
N LEU A 140 5.18 13.87 -13.42
CA LEU A 140 4.01 14.59 -12.95
C LEU A 140 4.45 15.56 -11.85
N ARG A 141 4.03 16.81 -11.94
CA ARG A 141 4.40 17.86 -10.97
C ARG A 141 3.38 17.92 -9.85
N HIS A 142 3.84 18.15 -8.63
CA HIS A 142 2.99 18.31 -7.46
C HIS A 142 2.93 19.78 -7.05
N GLU A 143 1.75 20.36 -7.11
CA GLU A 143 1.45 21.71 -6.63
C GLU A 143 0.94 21.61 -5.18
N PRO A 144 1.52 22.34 -4.21
CA PRO A 144 1.05 22.30 -2.83
C PRO A 144 -0.42 22.68 -2.67
N GLY A 145 -1.09 22.06 -1.69
CA GLY A 145 -2.44 22.41 -1.29
C GLY A 145 -2.51 23.68 -0.43
N PRO A 146 -3.70 24.08 0.04
CA PRO A 146 -3.88 25.29 0.84
C PRO A 146 -3.09 25.32 2.16
N ASP A 147 -2.76 24.15 2.72
CA ASP A 147 -1.96 24.01 3.95
C ASP A 147 -0.45 23.92 3.65
N GLY A 148 -0.03 24.10 2.39
CA GLY A 148 1.35 23.99 1.95
C GLY A 148 1.84 22.56 1.76
N SER A 149 1.04 21.54 2.12
CA SER A 149 1.40 20.13 1.91
C SER A 149 1.18 19.71 0.47
N ARG A 150 2.09 18.91 -0.09
CA ARG A 150 1.86 18.31 -1.43
C ARG A 150 0.92 17.10 -1.35
N GLY A 151 0.81 16.46 -0.19
CA GLY A 151 -0.13 15.36 0.01
C GLY A 151 -1.61 15.74 -0.15
N LYS A 152 -1.97 17.01 0.07
CA LYS A 152 -3.32 17.56 -0.20
C LYS A 152 -3.34 18.52 -1.38
N GLY A 153 -2.32 18.42 -2.23
CA GLY A 153 -2.10 19.26 -3.38
C GLY A 153 -2.75 18.74 -4.65
N THR A 154 -2.22 19.20 -5.78
CA THR A 154 -2.63 18.76 -7.12
C THR A 154 -1.49 18.03 -7.81
N VAL A 155 -1.77 16.85 -8.37
CA VAL A 155 -0.88 16.13 -9.27
C VAL A 155 -1.20 16.55 -10.71
N ARG A 156 -0.20 17.07 -11.42
CA ARG A 156 -0.32 17.55 -12.81
C ARG A 156 0.49 16.68 -13.74
N LEU A 157 -0.19 15.97 -14.64
CA LEU A 157 0.44 15.20 -15.71
C LEU A 157 0.90 16.11 -16.86
N ASN A 158 0.09 17.11 -17.23
CA ASN A 158 0.40 18.11 -18.25
C ASN A 158 -0.59 19.29 -18.15
N ASP A 159 -0.52 20.22 -19.10
CA ASP A 159 -1.38 21.42 -19.14
C ASP A 159 -2.88 21.12 -19.26
N ARG A 160 -3.25 19.90 -19.66
CA ARG A 160 -4.66 19.48 -19.83
C ARG A 160 -5.18 18.61 -18.70
N PHE A 161 -4.31 17.88 -18.01
CA PHE A 161 -4.71 16.89 -17.02
C PHE A 161 -4.00 17.13 -15.68
N ALA A 162 -4.82 17.43 -14.68
CA ALA A 162 -4.43 17.55 -13.29
C ALA A 162 -5.58 17.09 -12.39
N TRP A 163 -5.26 16.56 -11.21
CA TRP A 163 -6.25 16.05 -10.25
C TRP A 163 -5.72 16.20 -8.81
N PRO A 164 -6.60 16.17 -7.80
CA PRO A 164 -6.17 16.17 -6.40
C PRO A 164 -5.28 14.97 -6.09
N ALA A 165 -4.18 15.20 -5.36
CA ALA A 165 -3.37 14.11 -4.84
C ALA A 165 -4.20 13.21 -3.91
N LYS A 166 -3.95 11.91 -3.99
CA LYS A 166 -4.52 10.88 -3.13
C LYS A 166 -3.38 9.95 -2.69
N PRO A 167 -2.49 10.42 -1.80
CA PRO A 167 -1.29 9.69 -1.47
C PRO A 167 -1.60 8.43 -0.66
N PHE A 168 -0.89 7.35 -0.99
CA PHE A 168 -0.98 6.08 -0.28
C PHE A 168 0.33 5.30 -0.39
N VAL A 169 0.49 4.29 0.45
CA VAL A 169 1.66 3.41 0.49
C VAL A 169 1.36 2.18 -0.37
N GLY A 170 2.05 2.01 -1.50
CA GLY A 170 1.85 0.86 -2.41
C GLY A 170 2.38 -0.44 -1.80
N THR A 171 3.56 -0.38 -1.16
CA THR A 171 4.19 -1.53 -0.53
C THR A 171 4.22 -1.38 0.97
N LEU A 172 3.48 -2.22 1.70
CA LEU A 172 3.54 -2.30 3.16
C LEU A 172 3.28 -3.72 3.63
N GLY A 173 3.97 -4.15 4.67
CA GLY A 173 3.79 -5.50 5.18
C GLY A 173 4.67 -5.82 6.37
N VAL A 174 4.52 -7.02 6.88
CA VAL A 174 5.40 -7.59 7.92
C VAL A 174 6.29 -8.67 7.33
N ALA A 175 7.39 -9.02 8.00
CA ALA A 175 8.14 -10.21 7.65
C ALA A 175 7.25 -11.46 7.80
N PRO A 176 7.06 -12.29 6.76
CA PRO A 176 6.28 -13.53 6.88
C PRO A 176 7.10 -14.67 7.50
N GLU A 177 6.46 -15.81 7.77
CA GLU A 177 7.09 -17.05 8.29
C GLU A 177 8.16 -17.65 7.35
N ARG A 178 8.29 -17.10 6.14
CA ARG A 178 9.27 -17.50 5.12
C ARG A 178 9.97 -16.26 4.60
N GLU A 179 11.13 -16.46 3.98
CA GLU A 179 11.82 -15.40 3.27
C GLU A 179 11.05 -14.98 2.01
N VAL A 180 10.96 -13.66 1.78
CA VAL A 180 10.49 -13.08 0.53
C VAL A 180 11.62 -12.24 -0.04
N LEU A 181 12.27 -12.78 -1.07
CA LEU A 181 13.53 -12.27 -1.62
C LEU A 181 13.41 -10.94 -2.38
N THR A 182 12.20 -10.44 -2.59
CA THR A 182 11.92 -9.29 -3.44
C THR A 182 10.68 -8.55 -2.97
N THR A 183 10.78 -7.25 -2.77
CA THR A 183 9.66 -6.35 -2.51
C THR A 183 8.95 -5.93 -3.80
N LEU A 184 9.58 -6.09 -4.97
CA LEU A 184 9.00 -5.69 -6.27
C LEU A 184 7.70 -6.44 -6.60
N ASP A 185 7.68 -7.75 -6.35
CA ASP A 185 6.54 -8.62 -6.64
C ASP A 185 6.20 -9.59 -5.51
N GLY A 186 6.75 -9.33 -4.31
CA GLY A 186 6.43 -10.05 -3.09
C GLY A 186 5.10 -9.61 -2.51
N GLN A 187 4.08 -10.45 -2.65
CA GLN A 187 2.72 -10.21 -2.16
C GLN A 187 2.14 -11.44 -1.45
N GLY A 188 1.34 -11.23 -0.40
CA GLY A 188 0.55 -12.28 0.24
C GLY A 188 -0.13 -11.80 1.52
N LEU A 189 -0.49 -12.73 2.41
CA LEU A 189 -1.22 -12.42 3.66
C LEU A 189 -0.47 -11.48 4.61
N TRP A 190 0.86 -11.39 4.49
CA TRP A 190 1.69 -10.47 5.26
C TRP A 190 1.66 -9.03 4.73
N GLY A 191 0.93 -8.77 3.64
CA GLY A 191 0.99 -7.53 2.87
C GLY A 191 1.96 -7.68 1.71
N GLY A 192 2.93 -6.77 1.62
CA GLY A 192 3.88 -6.68 0.53
C GLY A 192 3.51 -5.59 -0.45
N ASN A 193 3.81 -5.79 -1.73
CA ASN A 193 3.51 -4.81 -2.77
C ASN A 193 2.03 -4.82 -3.14
N LEU A 194 1.15 -4.21 -2.35
CA LEU A 194 -0.31 -4.36 -2.51
C LEU A 194 -0.92 -3.40 -3.54
N ASP A 195 -0.31 -2.23 -3.74
CA ASP A 195 -0.79 -1.18 -4.63
C ASP A 195 -2.29 -0.90 -4.41
N ILE A 196 -2.65 -0.69 -3.15
CA ILE A 196 -4.03 -0.46 -2.70
C ILE A 196 -4.18 0.96 -2.19
N ASP A 197 -4.99 1.77 -2.87
CA ASP A 197 -5.24 3.19 -2.57
C ASP A 197 -5.87 3.42 -1.19
N LEU A 198 -6.38 2.37 -0.55
CA LEU A 198 -6.89 2.39 0.83
C LEU A 198 -5.78 2.31 1.90
N ALA A 199 -4.53 2.02 1.54
CA ALA A 199 -3.36 2.13 2.42
C ALA A 199 -2.93 3.60 2.59
N CYS A 200 -3.85 4.45 3.03
CA CYS A 200 -3.72 5.90 3.06
C CYS A 200 -4.15 6.50 4.41
N PRO A 201 -3.85 7.79 4.66
CA PRO A 201 -4.25 8.44 5.90
C PRO A 201 -5.75 8.34 6.21
N GLY A 202 -6.07 8.05 7.47
CA GLY A 202 -7.46 7.96 7.95
C GLY A 202 -8.09 6.57 7.89
N ASN A 203 -7.40 5.59 7.31
CA ASN A 203 -7.78 4.18 7.33
C ASN A 203 -6.89 3.40 8.31
N ARG A 204 -7.41 2.26 8.79
CA ARG A 204 -6.65 1.32 9.64
C ARG A 204 -6.43 0.03 8.86
N ILE A 205 -5.18 -0.42 8.77
CA ILE A 205 -4.82 -1.64 8.06
C ILE A 205 -4.41 -2.71 9.07
N PHE A 206 -4.97 -3.92 8.93
CA PHE A 206 -4.77 -5.02 9.85
C PHE A 206 -3.94 -6.10 9.16
N LEU A 207 -2.78 -6.42 9.75
CA LEU A 207 -1.86 -7.43 9.27
C LEU A 207 -1.57 -8.48 10.35
N PRO A 208 -1.52 -9.76 10.01
CA PRO A 208 -1.19 -10.81 10.97
C PRO A 208 0.29 -10.70 11.39
N VAL A 209 0.57 -10.89 12.68
CA VAL A 209 1.95 -10.93 13.19
C VAL A 209 2.49 -12.36 13.14
N TYR A 210 3.66 -12.54 12.53
CA TYR A 210 4.33 -13.83 12.39
C TYR A 210 5.58 -13.99 13.25
N HIS A 211 6.22 -12.87 13.63
CA HIS A 211 7.48 -12.85 14.38
C HIS A 211 7.41 -11.84 15.52
N PRO A 212 8.21 -12.04 16.60
CA PRO A 212 8.37 -11.03 17.63
C PRO A 212 8.72 -9.66 17.04
N GLY A 213 8.04 -8.62 17.51
CA GLY A 213 8.23 -7.27 17.00
C GLY A 213 7.50 -6.94 15.70
N ALA A 214 6.74 -7.87 15.13
CA ALA A 214 6.07 -7.79 13.83
C ALA A 214 6.98 -7.61 12.60
N LEU A 215 8.07 -6.85 12.71
CA LEU A 215 9.03 -6.57 11.64
C LEU A 215 8.33 -5.92 10.44
N PHE A 216 7.82 -4.71 10.64
CA PHE A 216 7.02 -3.99 9.66
C PHE A 216 7.87 -3.19 8.67
N TYR A 217 7.48 -3.18 7.41
CA TYR A 217 8.12 -2.47 6.32
C TYR A 217 7.11 -1.63 5.56
N LEU A 218 7.57 -0.52 5.00
CA LEU A 218 6.79 0.28 4.07
C LEU A 218 7.66 0.97 3.01
N GLY A 219 7.15 1.17 1.81
CA GLY A 219 7.82 1.87 0.70
C GLY A 219 6.85 2.08 -0.45
N ASP A 220 7.39 2.34 -1.64
CA ASP A 220 6.58 2.41 -2.87
C ASP A 220 5.41 3.40 -2.76
N THR A 221 5.69 4.62 -2.32
CA THR A 221 4.62 5.59 -2.08
C THR A 221 4.15 6.19 -3.38
N HIS A 222 2.83 6.37 -3.53
CA HIS A 222 2.25 6.94 -4.74
C HIS A 222 1.55 8.25 -4.40
N ALA A 223 1.59 9.22 -5.31
CA ALA A 223 0.80 10.45 -5.18
C ALA A 223 -0.67 10.23 -5.56
N SER A 224 -0.92 9.23 -6.42
CA SER A 224 -2.24 8.80 -6.86
C SER A 224 -2.12 7.54 -7.72
N GLN A 225 -3.17 6.73 -7.74
CA GLN A 225 -3.31 5.56 -8.61
C GLN A 225 -4.76 5.45 -9.07
N GLY A 226 -4.97 4.91 -10.27
CA GLY A 226 -6.29 4.45 -10.70
C GLY A 226 -6.44 2.95 -10.43
N ASP A 227 -7.66 2.51 -10.12
CA ASP A 227 -7.99 1.08 -9.99
C ASP A 227 -7.37 0.28 -11.16
N THR A 228 -6.90 -0.92 -10.82
CA THR A 228 -6.12 -1.87 -11.64
C THR A 228 -4.64 -1.55 -11.83
N GLU A 229 -4.21 -0.30 -11.59
CA GLU A 229 -2.84 0.14 -11.86
C GLU A 229 -2.38 -0.23 -13.30
N PHE A 230 -3.30 -0.13 -14.28
CA PHE A 230 -3.23 -0.86 -15.55
C PHE A 230 -1.88 -0.84 -16.31
N SER A 231 -1.14 0.28 -16.30
CA SER A 231 0.17 0.40 -16.96
C SER A 231 1.30 -0.36 -16.25
N GLY A 232 1.12 -0.67 -14.97
CA GLY A 232 2.11 -1.30 -14.09
C GLY A 232 3.03 -0.34 -13.35
N THR A 233 2.65 0.94 -13.31
CA THR A 233 3.25 1.98 -12.46
C THR A 233 2.17 3.01 -12.16
N ALA A 234 2.18 3.58 -10.97
CA ALA A 234 1.29 4.64 -10.54
C ALA A 234 1.90 6.04 -10.82
N ALA A 235 1.47 7.05 -10.05
CA ALA A 235 2.23 8.28 -9.86
C ALA A 235 3.31 8.05 -8.78
N GLU A 236 4.35 7.32 -9.17
CA GLU A 236 5.45 6.85 -8.32
C GLU A 236 6.17 8.00 -7.63
N SER A 237 6.16 8.04 -6.30
CA SER A 237 6.57 9.21 -5.52
C SER A 237 7.52 8.84 -4.39
N GLN A 238 8.42 9.78 -4.10
CA GLN A 238 9.09 9.82 -2.81
C GLN A 238 8.20 10.54 -1.81
N ALA A 239 8.22 10.09 -0.56
CA ALA A 239 7.44 10.71 0.50
C ALA A 239 8.16 10.67 1.86
N CYS A 240 7.63 11.44 2.80
CA CYS A 240 7.76 11.19 4.23
C CYS A 240 6.40 10.69 4.75
N VAL A 241 6.36 9.50 5.31
CA VAL A 241 5.15 8.87 5.84
C VAL A 241 5.21 8.93 7.36
N ARG A 242 4.24 9.60 7.98
CA ARG A 242 4.06 9.60 9.44
C ARG A 242 2.97 8.60 9.80
N LEU A 243 3.26 7.70 10.73
CA LEU A 243 2.38 6.61 11.10
C LEU A 243 2.56 6.19 12.55
N SER A 244 1.64 5.39 13.05
CA SER A 244 1.80 4.61 14.29
C SER A 244 1.38 3.17 14.07
N LEU A 245 1.93 2.28 14.91
CA LEU A 245 1.68 0.85 14.86
C LEU A 245 1.09 0.38 16.19
N ASN A 246 -0.14 -0.08 16.19
CA ASN A 246 -0.85 -0.61 17.35
C ASN A 246 -0.93 -2.15 17.29
N LEU A 247 -1.30 -2.78 18.41
CA LEU A 247 -1.42 -4.23 18.51
C LEU A 247 -2.80 -4.65 19.01
N ILE A 248 -3.36 -5.69 18.40
CA ILE A 248 -4.45 -6.48 18.97
C ILE A 248 -3.86 -7.79 19.45
N LYS A 249 -3.83 -7.98 20.77
CA LYS A 249 -3.18 -9.11 21.41
C LYS A 249 -4.03 -10.38 21.32
N GLY A 250 -3.38 -11.50 20.99
CA GLY A 250 -4.00 -12.84 21.00
C GLY A 250 -5.09 -13.06 19.93
N TRP A 251 -5.16 -12.18 18.93
CA TRP A 251 -6.08 -12.32 17.80
C TRP A 251 -5.32 -12.09 16.49
N LYS A 252 -5.24 -13.15 15.68
CA LYS A 252 -4.63 -13.11 14.35
C LYS A 252 -5.71 -12.85 13.32
N THR A 253 -5.63 -11.72 12.61
CA THR A 253 -6.53 -11.44 11.50
C THR A 253 -6.44 -12.58 10.47
N PRO A 254 -7.58 -13.16 10.02
CA PRO A 254 -7.57 -14.25 9.04
C PRO A 254 -7.00 -13.87 7.67
N GLY A 255 -6.96 -12.57 7.35
CA GLY A 255 -6.39 -12.03 6.14
C GLY A 255 -6.11 -10.53 6.27
N ILE A 256 -5.81 -9.86 5.17
CA ILE A 256 -5.62 -8.41 5.16
C ILE A 256 -7.00 -7.75 5.25
N ARG A 257 -7.19 -6.94 6.27
CA ARG A 257 -8.42 -6.15 6.46
C ARG A 257 -8.07 -4.68 6.49
N ILE A 258 -8.97 -3.87 5.94
CA ILE A 258 -8.89 -2.42 6.03
C ILE A 258 -10.22 -1.91 6.58
N GLU A 259 -10.11 -0.99 7.52
CA GLU A 259 -11.23 -0.23 8.04
C GLU A 259 -11.10 1.21 7.59
N THR A 260 -12.08 1.67 6.81
CA THR A 260 -12.25 3.11 6.51
C THR A 260 -13.21 3.70 7.54
N PRO A 261 -13.37 5.05 7.59
CA PRO A 261 -14.34 5.67 8.48
C PRO A 261 -15.77 5.14 8.32
N ASP A 262 -16.13 4.72 7.10
CA ASP A 262 -17.48 4.32 6.72
C ASP A 262 -17.61 2.85 6.30
N ARG A 263 -16.52 2.11 6.04
CA ARG A 263 -16.58 0.75 5.50
C ARG A 263 -15.66 -0.23 6.22
N ILE A 264 -16.05 -1.50 6.14
CA ILE A 264 -15.16 -2.65 6.32
C ILE A 264 -14.75 -3.19 4.94
N VAL A 265 -13.49 -3.57 4.80
CA VAL A 265 -12.88 -3.96 3.53
C VAL A 265 -12.02 -5.20 3.74
N ALA A 266 -12.41 -6.33 3.13
CA ALA A 266 -11.59 -7.53 3.08
C ALA A 266 -10.74 -7.51 1.80
N VAL A 267 -9.43 -7.74 1.93
CA VAL A 267 -8.47 -7.68 0.82
C VAL A 267 -7.91 -9.07 0.55
N ARG A 268 -7.95 -9.46 -0.73
CA ARG A 268 -7.40 -10.71 -1.23
C ARG A 268 -6.32 -10.43 -2.26
N VAL A 269 -5.23 -11.20 -2.16
CA VAL A 269 -4.15 -11.21 -3.15
C VAL A 269 -4.09 -12.60 -3.77
N ASP A 270 -4.49 -12.73 -5.02
CA ASP A 270 -4.56 -14.04 -5.68
C ASP A 270 -4.47 -13.95 -7.22
N ARG A 271 -4.25 -15.09 -7.87
CA ARG A 271 -4.35 -15.27 -9.32
C ARG A 271 -5.02 -16.62 -9.63
N PRO A 272 -5.98 -16.67 -10.56
CA PRO A 272 -6.42 -15.61 -11.48
C PRO A 272 -7.35 -14.58 -10.82
N LEU A 273 -7.81 -13.56 -11.57
CA LEU A 273 -8.61 -12.45 -11.02
C LEU A 273 -9.93 -12.96 -10.43
N GLU A 274 -10.54 -13.96 -11.05
CA GLU A 274 -11.76 -14.61 -10.60
C GLU A 274 -11.59 -15.19 -9.18
N ALA A 275 -10.42 -15.80 -8.91
CA ALA A 275 -10.09 -16.31 -7.58
C ALA A 275 -9.89 -15.17 -6.57
N ALA A 276 -9.26 -14.05 -6.98
CA ALA A 276 -9.10 -12.89 -6.11
C ALA A 276 -10.46 -12.25 -5.74
N VAL A 277 -11.37 -12.13 -6.72
CA VAL A 277 -12.74 -11.62 -6.51
C VAL A 277 -13.56 -12.53 -5.61
N GLN A 278 -13.55 -13.84 -5.89
CA GLN A 278 -14.25 -14.83 -5.07
C GLN A 278 -13.70 -14.83 -3.64
N GLY A 279 -12.37 -14.93 -3.50
CA GLY A 279 -11.71 -14.99 -2.20
C GLY A 279 -11.90 -13.73 -1.35
N ALA A 280 -11.91 -12.54 -1.94
CA ALA A 280 -12.22 -11.30 -1.20
C ALA A 280 -13.67 -11.28 -0.71
N THR A 281 -14.60 -11.79 -1.53
CA THR A 281 -16.03 -11.88 -1.17
C THR A 281 -16.23 -12.86 -0.02
N GLU A 282 -15.62 -14.04 -0.10
CA GLU A 282 -15.64 -15.05 0.97
C GLU A 282 -15.02 -14.53 2.27
N ASP A 283 -13.90 -13.79 2.20
CA ASP A 283 -13.28 -13.16 3.37
C ASP A 283 -14.20 -12.14 4.04
N LEU A 284 -14.90 -11.32 3.25
CA LEU A 284 -15.86 -10.36 3.80
C LEU A 284 -17.04 -11.08 4.46
N MET A 285 -17.58 -12.13 3.83
CA MET A 285 -18.64 -12.95 4.42
C MET A 285 -18.20 -13.58 5.74
N ALA A 286 -16.98 -14.12 5.80
CA ALA A 286 -16.41 -14.68 7.03
C ALA A 286 -16.22 -13.61 8.12
N TRP A 287 -15.88 -12.37 7.74
CA TRP A 287 -15.83 -11.25 8.70
C TRP A 287 -17.22 -10.88 9.24
N LEU A 288 -18.22 -10.80 8.36
CA LEU A 288 -19.62 -10.56 8.75
C LEU A 288 -20.14 -11.62 9.71
N GLU A 289 -19.85 -12.89 9.45
CA GLU A 289 -20.23 -14.01 10.32
C GLU A 289 -19.54 -13.90 11.69
N SER A 290 -18.22 -13.74 11.71
CA SER A 290 -17.42 -13.82 12.94
C SER A 290 -17.57 -12.62 13.87
N GLU A 291 -17.79 -11.41 13.35
CA GLU A 291 -17.76 -10.18 14.17
C GLU A 291 -19.05 -9.36 14.12
N TYR A 292 -19.95 -9.67 13.19
CA TYR A 292 -21.24 -9.00 13.05
C TYR A 292 -22.42 -9.95 13.19
N SER A 293 -22.18 -11.23 13.51
CA SER A 293 -23.20 -12.25 13.74
C SER A 293 -24.20 -12.39 12.59
N VAL A 294 -23.76 -12.12 11.35
CA VAL A 294 -24.58 -12.29 10.15
C VAL A 294 -24.58 -13.78 9.78
N GLY A 295 -25.75 -14.39 9.65
CA GLY A 295 -25.86 -15.79 9.24
C GLY A 295 -25.31 -16.01 7.83
N GLN A 296 -24.73 -17.19 7.57
CA GLN A 296 -24.07 -17.51 6.29
C GLN A 296 -24.98 -17.29 5.07
N ALA A 297 -26.26 -17.70 5.16
CA ALA A 297 -27.22 -17.49 4.07
C ALA A 297 -27.52 -16.01 3.83
N ASP A 298 -27.67 -15.22 4.89
CA ASP A 298 -27.91 -13.78 4.79
C ASP A 298 -26.69 -13.07 4.22
N ALA A 299 -25.47 -13.41 4.66
CA ALA A 299 -24.23 -12.88 4.11
C ALA A 299 -24.12 -13.20 2.60
N TYR A 300 -24.44 -14.43 2.20
CA TYR A 300 -24.43 -14.86 0.80
C TYR A 300 -25.42 -14.08 -0.08
N PHE A 301 -26.66 -13.88 0.39
CA PHE A 301 -27.64 -13.06 -0.35
C PHE A 301 -27.28 -11.57 -0.32
N LEU A 302 -26.72 -11.07 0.78
CA LEU A 302 -26.32 -9.67 0.95
C LEU A 302 -25.30 -9.27 -0.11
N VAL A 303 -24.22 -10.06 -0.29
CA VAL A 303 -23.15 -9.73 -1.25
C VAL A 303 -23.62 -9.75 -2.72
N SER A 304 -24.78 -10.35 -3.01
CA SER A 304 -25.35 -10.36 -4.36
C SER A 304 -26.45 -9.32 -4.59
N THR A 305 -27.17 -8.91 -3.54
CA THR A 305 -28.41 -8.11 -3.67
C THR A 305 -28.26 -6.68 -3.14
N CYS A 306 -27.25 -6.42 -2.31
CA CYS A 306 -27.01 -5.10 -1.74
C CYS A 306 -26.19 -4.22 -2.69
N PRO A 307 -26.69 -3.06 -3.16
CA PRO A 307 -25.94 -2.17 -4.05
C PRO A 307 -24.75 -1.48 -3.37
N ASP A 308 -24.69 -1.51 -2.04
CA ASP A 308 -23.55 -0.99 -1.28
C ASP A 308 -22.37 -1.95 -1.25
N PHE A 309 -22.59 -3.26 -1.47
CA PHE A 309 -21.49 -4.22 -1.62
C PHE A 309 -20.68 -3.87 -2.88
N VAL A 310 -19.39 -3.61 -2.69
CA VAL A 310 -18.49 -3.23 -3.78
C VAL A 310 -17.27 -4.14 -3.77
N VAL A 311 -16.99 -4.71 -4.95
CA VAL A 311 -15.71 -5.31 -5.28
C VAL A 311 -14.86 -4.30 -6.04
N ARG A 312 -13.62 -4.06 -5.58
CA ARG A 312 -12.65 -3.20 -6.27
C ARG A 312 -11.39 -3.98 -6.64
N ILE A 313 -10.88 -3.73 -7.84
CA ILE A 313 -9.62 -4.29 -8.31
C ILE A 313 -8.59 -3.18 -8.20
N HIS A 314 -7.73 -3.24 -7.18
CA HIS A 314 -6.77 -2.17 -6.91
C HIS A 314 -5.56 -2.27 -7.84
N GLN A 315 -5.08 -3.49 -8.05
CA GLN A 315 -3.92 -3.80 -8.88
C GLN A 315 -4.16 -5.08 -9.69
N MET A 316 -3.91 -5.02 -11.00
CA MET A 316 -4.04 -6.14 -11.93
C MET A 316 -2.88 -6.16 -12.95
N CYS A 317 -1.67 -5.87 -12.48
CA CYS A 317 -0.51 -5.69 -13.34
C CYS A 317 0.06 -7.03 -13.76
N ARG A 318 0.32 -7.17 -15.06
CA ARG A 318 1.04 -8.33 -15.63
C ARG A 318 2.54 -8.10 -15.58
N ILE A 319 3.08 -7.93 -14.38
CA ILE A 319 4.50 -7.69 -14.11
C ILE A 319 5.02 -8.78 -13.16
N GLY A 320 6.18 -9.35 -13.50
CA GLY A 320 6.86 -10.33 -12.65
C GLY A 320 5.95 -11.47 -12.21
N LYS A 321 6.04 -11.80 -10.93
CA LYS A 321 5.21 -12.79 -10.23
C LYS A 321 4.12 -12.16 -9.35
N LEU A 322 3.79 -10.88 -9.56
CA LEU A 322 2.69 -10.24 -8.84
C LEU A 322 1.44 -11.12 -8.93
N SER A 323 0.62 -11.16 -7.90
CA SER A 323 -0.77 -11.60 -8.00
C SER A 323 -1.65 -10.42 -8.41
N TYR A 324 -2.97 -10.53 -8.25
CA TYR A 324 -3.89 -9.40 -8.37
C TYR A 324 -4.47 -9.07 -7.00
N VAL A 325 -4.60 -7.78 -6.70
CA VAL A 325 -5.11 -7.29 -5.42
C VAL A 325 -6.53 -6.79 -5.60
N THR A 326 -7.46 -7.49 -4.95
CA THR A 326 -8.90 -7.22 -5.01
C THR A 326 -9.43 -7.04 -3.59
N SER A 327 -10.40 -6.17 -3.41
CA SER A 327 -11.13 -6.06 -2.16
C SER A 327 -12.63 -6.22 -2.35
N ALA A 328 -13.30 -6.70 -1.30
CA ALA A 328 -14.74 -6.68 -1.16
C ALA A 328 -15.10 -5.86 0.07
N SER A 329 -16.09 -4.98 -0.04
CA SER A 329 -16.37 -4.00 1.01
C SER A 329 -17.84 -3.72 1.19
N LEU A 330 -18.22 -3.34 2.42
CA LEU A 330 -19.57 -2.95 2.80
C LEU A 330 -19.52 -1.78 3.78
N SER A 331 -20.50 -0.89 3.68
CA SER A 331 -20.70 0.22 4.61
C SER A 331 -21.07 -0.29 6.00
N ARG A 332 -20.43 0.29 7.01
CA ARG A 332 -20.74 0.05 8.42
C ARG A 332 -22.15 0.48 8.77
N ALA A 333 -22.76 1.42 8.02
CA ALA A 333 -24.12 1.88 8.26
C ALA A 333 -25.17 0.77 8.04
N LEU A 334 -24.86 -0.25 7.25
CA LEU A 334 -25.73 -1.40 7.00
C LEU A 334 -25.67 -2.45 8.11
N LEU A 335 -24.66 -2.37 8.99
CA LEU A 335 -24.48 -3.27 10.12
C LEU A 335 -25.38 -2.77 11.26
N LEU A 336 -26.70 -2.96 11.10
CA LEU A 336 -27.72 -2.57 12.07
C LEU A 336 -27.46 -3.30 13.41
N GLY A 337 -27.14 -2.56 14.47
CA GLY A 337 -27.05 -3.11 15.84
C GLY A 337 -25.67 -3.09 16.50
N ARG A 338 -24.99 -1.93 16.53
CA ARG A 338 -23.96 -1.62 17.54
C ARG A 338 -24.18 -0.25 18.15
#